data_AF-A0A0M0KZL3-F1
#
_entry.id   AF-A0A0M0KZL3-F1
#
_cell.length_a   1.000
_cell.length_b   1.000
_cell.length_c   1.000
_cell.angle_alpha   90.00
_cell.angle_beta   90.00
_cell.angle_gamma   90.00
#
_symmetry.space_group_name_H-M   'P 1'
#
loop_
_entity.id
_entity.type
_entity.pdbx_description
1 polymer ?
#
loop_
_entity_poly.entity_id
_entity_poly.type
_entity_poly.pdbx_seq_one_letter_code
_entity_poly.pdbx_strand_id
1 'polypeptide(L)'
;MMRRRVILVTDGDEYAQRTLEHIARKMGGRCISQSQGNPTHLSGMQMVQYILQTPYDPVFVMFDDCGFIGEGPGERAMKVVATHKQIEVLGAIAVASNTHQNEWTRVDVSVDRFGMLTGSGVDKNGIEEFESNRINGDTVYSLDQLNIPIIVGIGDIGKMGRYDDLEAGCPITEQAVQIILERSGFYDI
;
A
#
# COMPACT_ATOMS: atom_id res chain seq x y z
N MET A 1 1.31 -0.74 26.14
CA MET A 1 0.87 0.45 25.36
C MET A 1 0.32 -0.09 24.05
N MET A 2 -0.89 0.30 23.63
CA MET A 2 -1.43 -0.19 22.35
C MET A 2 -0.59 0.35 21.21
N ARG A 3 -0.19 -0.53 20.29
CA ARG A 3 0.53 -0.15 19.06
C ARG A 3 -0.46 0.43 18.07
N ARG A 4 -0.02 1.38 17.24
CA ARG A 4 -0.82 1.89 16.12
C ARG A 4 -0.83 0.87 14.99
N ARG A 5 -2.02 0.52 14.53
CA ARG A 5 -2.20 -0.46 13.45
C ARG A 5 -2.16 0.25 12.10
N VAL A 6 -1.20 -0.13 11.25
CA VAL A 6 -0.83 0.59 10.03
C VAL A 6 -0.96 -0.31 8.79
N ILE A 7 -1.48 0.25 7.70
CA ILE A 7 -1.42 -0.32 6.35
C ILE A 7 -0.41 0.49 5.55
N LEU A 8 0.59 -0.19 4.98
CA LEU A 8 1.61 0.41 4.12
C LEU A 8 1.11 0.40 2.68
N VAL A 9 1.37 1.46 1.91
CA VAL A 9 0.99 1.55 0.50
C VAL A 9 2.17 2.04 -0.33
N THR A 10 2.51 1.31 -1.39
CA THR A 10 3.69 1.60 -2.24
C THR A 10 3.35 2.48 -3.44
N ASP A 11 2.63 3.57 -3.19
CA ASP A 11 2.33 4.64 -4.15
C ASP A 11 2.10 5.92 -3.34
N GLY A 12 2.53 7.06 -3.88
CA GLY A 12 2.49 8.36 -3.20
C GLY A 12 2.04 9.50 -4.09
N ASP A 13 1.42 9.21 -5.24
CA ASP A 13 0.88 10.25 -6.11
C ASP A 13 -0.46 10.85 -5.63
N GLU A 14 -0.99 11.84 -6.36
CA GLU A 14 -2.24 12.51 -6.01
C GLU A 14 -3.47 11.60 -6.09
N TYR A 15 -3.48 10.65 -7.03
CA TYR A 15 -4.58 9.69 -7.19
C TYR A 15 -4.60 8.70 -6.03
N ALA A 16 -3.43 8.20 -5.64
CA ALA A 16 -3.26 7.36 -4.46
C ALA A 16 -3.74 8.08 -3.20
N GLN A 17 -3.29 9.32 -2.96
CA GLN A 17 -3.72 10.11 -1.81
C GLN A 17 -5.25 10.22 -1.75
N ARG A 18 -5.88 10.69 -2.83
CA ARG A 18 -7.33 10.93 -2.86
C ARG A 18 -8.14 9.64 -2.67
N THR A 19 -7.68 8.55 -3.26
CA THR A 19 -8.28 7.22 -3.13
C THR A 19 -8.17 6.70 -1.70
N LEU A 20 -6.98 6.77 -1.09
CA LEU A 20 -6.75 6.32 0.28
C LEU A 20 -7.47 7.19 1.31
N GLU A 21 -7.61 8.49 1.09
CA GLU A 21 -8.45 9.36 1.93
C GLU A 21 -9.92 8.94 1.90
N HIS A 22 -10.43 8.59 0.72
CA HIS A 22 -11.79 8.07 0.54
C HIS A 22 -11.97 6.73 1.27
N ILE A 23 -11.10 5.76 1.00
CA ILE A 23 -11.16 4.42 1.59
C ILE A 23 -10.95 4.44 3.11
N ALA A 24 -9.98 5.23 3.60
CA ALA A 24 -9.77 5.36 5.04
C ALA A 24 -11.03 5.85 5.75
N ARG A 25 -11.71 6.87 5.20
CA ARG A 25 -12.99 7.35 5.75
C ARG A 25 -14.06 6.27 5.74
N LYS A 26 -14.17 5.51 4.64
CA LYS A 26 -15.14 4.42 4.49
C LYS A 26 -14.92 3.30 5.50
N MET A 27 -13.66 2.99 5.81
CA MET A 27 -13.26 1.93 6.76
C MET A 27 -13.15 2.42 8.22
N GLY A 28 -13.48 3.69 8.50
CA GLY A 28 -13.31 4.27 9.84
C GLY A 28 -11.85 4.50 10.26
N GLY A 29 -10.90 4.41 9.32
CA GLY A 29 -9.48 4.63 9.53
C GLY A 29 -9.01 6.04 9.13
N ARG A 30 -7.70 6.28 9.24
CA ARG A 30 -7.04 7.57 8.95
C ARG A 30 -6.00 7.44 7.85
N CYS A 31 -6.08 8.25 6.80
CA CYS A 31 -4.97 8.45 5.88
C CYS A 31 -4.04 9.55 6.42
N ILE A 32 -2.72 9.33 6.41
CA ILE A 32 -1.73 10.39 6.61
C ILE A 32 -1.55 11.12 5.28
N SER A 33 -2.44 12.06 4.95
CA SER A 33 -2.36 12.81 3.68
C SER A 33 -1.00 13.48 3.46
N GLN A 34 -0.31 13.87 4.54
CA GLN A 34 1.04 14.45 4.49
C GLN A 34 2.14 13.47 4.04
N SER A 35 1.88 12.15 4.03
CA SER A 35 2.81 11.17 3.47
C SER A 35 2.74 11.10 1.94
N GLN A 36 1.84 11.86 1.29
CA GLN A 36 1.85 12.02 -0.16
C GLN A 36 3.19 12.61 -0.60
N GLY A 37 3.72 12.08 -1.70
CA GLY A 37 4.96 12.51 -2.33
C GLY A 37 5.44 11.46 -3.32
N ASN A 38 5.82 11.91 -4.52
CA ASN A 38 6.36 11.07 -5.58
C ASN A 38 7.63 11.77 -6.13
N PRO A 39 8.82 11.55 -5.53
CA PRO A 39 9.12 10.59 -4.46
C PRO A 39 8.75 11.09 -3.05
N THR A 40 8.82 10.18 -2.08
CA THR A 40 8.57 10.47 -0.66
C THR A 40 9.51 11.56 -0.11
N HIS A 41 8.94 12.56 0.57
CA HIS A 41 9.72 13.66 1.16
C HIS A 41 9.89 13.59 2.68
N LEU A 42 8.96 12.93 3.38
CA LEU A 42 9.04 12.79 4.83
C LEU A 42 10.03 11.69 5.22
N SER A 43 10.82 11.94 6.26
CA SER A 43 11.59 10.87 6.89
C SER A 43 10.66 9.87 7.58
N GLY A 44 11.10 8.62 7.71
CA GLY A 44 10.34 7.60 8.44
C GLY A 44 10.01 8.00 9.88
N MET A 45 10.89 8.74 10.57
CA MET A 45 10.60 9.23 11.92
C MET A 45 9.53 10.33 11.96
N GLN A 46 9.47 11.22 10.95
CA GLN A 46 8.37 12.18 10.84
C GLN A 46 7.04 11.45 10.56
N MET A 47 7.06 10.42 9.71
CA MET A 47 5.88 9.59 9.49
C MET A 47 5.43 8.88 10.77
N VAL A 48 6.35 8.30 11.54
CA VAL A 48 6.05 7.71 12.86
C VAL A 48 5.39 8.73 13.78
N GLN A 49 5.90 9.97 13.84
CA GLN A 49 5.31 11.03 14.66
C GLN A 49 3.85 11.30 14.27
N TYR A 50 3.55 11.40 12.97
CA TYR A 50 2.18 11.62 12.49
C TYR A 50 1.28 10.41 12.76
N ILE A 51 1.75 9.19 12.54
CA ILE A 51 1.01 7.95 12.83
C ILE A 51 0.60 7.90 14.31
N LEU A 52 1.53 8.20 15.22
CA LEU A 52 1.26 8.14 16.66
C LEU A 52 0.26 9.20 17.15
N GLN A 53 0.12 10.32 16.43
CA GLN A 53 -0.82 11.40 16.71
C GLN A 53 -2.24 11.13 16.17
N THR A 54 -2.42 10.12 15.33
CA THR A 54 -3.75 9.81 14.79
C THR A 54 -4.73 9.40 15.89
N PRO A 55 -6.02 9.76 15.81
CA PRO A 55 -6.99 9.40 16.85
C PRO A 55 -7.51 7.96 16.74
N TYR A 56 -7.46 7.34 15.56
CA TYR A 56 -8.08 6.04 15.29
C TYR A 56 -7.27 5.25 14.26
N ASP A 57 -7.45 3.93 14.32
CA ASP A 57 -6.83 2.92 13.48
C ASP A 57 -7.91 2.29 12.56
N PRO A 58 -7.58 1.73 11.38
CA PRO A 58 -6.23 1.59 10.82
C PRO A 58 -5.70 2.91 10.26
N VAL A 59 -4.38 3.05 10.22
CA VAL A 59 -3.68 4.21 9.64
C VAL A 59 -3.05 3.83 8.30
N PHE A 60 -3.37 4.57 7.24
CA PHE A 60 -2.83 4.37 5.90
C PHE A 60 -1.67 5.34 5.66
N VAL A 61 -0.54 4.81 5.16
CA VAL A 61 0.68 5.58 4.92
C VAL A 61 1.23 5.23 3.54
N MET A 62 1.49 6.28 2.77
CA MET A 62 2.01 6.22 1.40
C MET A 62 3.54 6.29 1.39
N PHE A 63 4.14 5.53 0.49
CA PHE A 63 5.57 5.50 0.21
C PHE A 63 5.77 5.36 -1.29
N ASP A 64 6.66 6.17 -1.84
CA ASP A 64 6.98 6.22 -3.27
C ASP A 64 8.45 6.58 -3.47
N ASP A 65 9.09 5.93 -4.44
CA ASP A 65 10.47 6.12 -4.87
C ASP A 65 10.60 6.80 -6.24
N CYS A 66 9.50 7.01 -6.99
CA CYS A 66 9.50 7.71 -8.28
C CYS A 66 10.49 7.12 -9.31
N GLY A 67 10.57 5.79 -9.40
CA GLY A 67 11.48 5.11 -10.31
C GLY A 67 12.95 5.11 -9.89
N PHE A 68 13.25 5.43 -8.63
CA PHE A 68 14.60 5.28 -8.09
C PHE A 68 15.01 3.79 -8.11
N ILE A 69 16.17 3.48 -8.68
CA ILE A 69 16.67 2.10 -8.72
C ILE A 69 17.35 1.77 -7.39
N GLY A 70 16.94 0.67 -6.78
CA GLY A 70 17.33 0.22 -5.45
C GLY A 70 16.57 0.95 -4.35
N GLU A 71 17.07 0.87 -3.12
CA GLU A 71 16.36 1.44 -1.96
C GLU A 71 16.31 2.99 -2.05
N GLY A 72 15.13 3.53 -2.36
CA GLY A 72 14.88 4.95 -2.45
C GLY A 72 14.38 5.57 -1.13
N PRO A 73 13.97 6.85 -1.15
CA PRO A 73 13.51 7.56 0.05
C PRO A 73 12.22 6.98 0.66
N GLY A 74 11.27 6.54 -0.17
CA GLY A 74 10.04 5.86 0.23
C GLY A 74 10.33 4.54 0.91
N GLU A 75 11.13 3.68 0.28
CA GLU A 75 11.50 2.40 0.90
C GLU A 75 12.26 2.56 2.22
N ARG A 76 13.22 3.50 2.29
CA ARG A 76 13.91 3.84 3.56
C ARG A 76 12.94 4.25 4.65
N ALA A 77 11.98 5.13 4.33
CA ALA A 77 10.97 5.59 5.27
C ALA A 77 10.05 4.44 5.71
N MET A 78 9.66 3.58 4.77
CA MET A 78 8.82 2.40 5.00
C MET A 78 9.48 1.43 5.98
N LYS A 79 10.77 1.11 5.81
CA LYS A 79 11.50 0.24 6.75
C LYS A 79 11.50 0.78 8.18
N VAL A 80 11.68 2.10 8.34
CA VAL A 80 11.64 2.74 9.66
C VAL A 80 10.24 2.63 10.29
N VAL A 81 9.18 2.88 9.52
CA VAL A 81 7.80 2.77 9.99
C VAL A 81 7.46 1.33 10.36
N ALA A 82 7.75 0.38 9.47
CA ALA A 82 7.40 -1.02 9.62
C ALA A 82 8.10 -1.72 10.79
N THR A 83 9.30 -1.26 11.17
CA THR A 83 10.09 -1.83 12.27
C THR A 83 9.95 -1.07 13.59
N HIS A 84 9.16 0.01 13.63
CA HIS A 84 9.03 0.82 14.84
C HIS A 84 8.22 0.09 15.92
N LYS A 85 8.75 0.00 17.15
CA LYS A 85 8.17 -0.76 18.28
C LYS A 85 6.74 -0.37 18.70
N GLN A 86 6.29 0.84 18.35
CA GLN A 86 4.95 1.34 18.67
C GLN A 86 3.97 1.22 17.49
N ILE A 87 4.42 0.63 16.38
CA ILE A 87 3.63 0.40 15.18
C ILE A 87 3.45 -1.10 15.01
N GLU A 88 2.28 -1.46 14.54
CA GLU A 88 1.89 -2.81 14.16
C GLU A 88 1.43 -2.76 12.72
N VAL A 89 2.19 -3.40 11.83
CA VAL A 89 1.82 -3.46 10.41
C VAL A 89 0.75 -4.55 10.25
N LEU A 90 -0.42 -4.14 9.75
CA LEU A 90 -1.51 -5.06 9.42
C LEU A 90 -1.26 -5.78 8.10
N GLY A 91 -0.72 -5.05 7.13
CA GLY A 91 -0.42 -5.53 5.80
C GLY A 91 0.10 -4.42 4.90
N ALA A 92 0.39 -4.76 3.66
CA ALA A 92 0.80 -3.80 2.64
C ALA A 92 -0.03 -3.96 1.36
N ILE A 93 -0.29 -2.82 0.71
CA ILE A 93 -0.75 -2.76 -0.67
C ILE A 93 0.48 -2.52 -1.53
N ALA A 94 0.85 -3.53 -2.32
CA ALA A 94 1.90 -3.42 -3.32
C ALA A 94 1.26 -2.98 -4.64
N VAL A 95 1.74 -1.86 -5.19
CA VAL A 95 1.18 -1.21 -6.37
C VAL A 95 2.10 -1.47 -7.55
N ALA A 96 1.54 -1.99 -8.64
CA ALA A 96 2.29 -2.25 -9.86
C ALA A 96 2.66 -0.94 -10.57
N SER A 97 3.92 -0.83 -11.00
CA SER A 97 4.38 0.29 -11.82
C SER A 97 5.13 -0.19 -13.07
N ASN A 98 5.31 0.70 -14.04
CA ASN A 98 5.98 0.38 -15.32
C ASN A 98 7.50 0.36 -15.22
N THR A 99 8.04 0.69 -14.04
CA THR A 99 9.46 0.98 -13.89
C THR A 99 10.24 -0.31 -13.71
N HIS A 100 11.30 -0.48 -14.50
CA HIS A 100 12.33 -1.51 -14.41
C HIS A 100 11.87 -2.90 -13.91
N GLN A 101 11.57 -3.84 -14.83
CA GLN A 101 11.18 -5.25 -14.55
C GLN A 101 12.10 -6.04 -13.58
N ASN A 102 13.22 -5.46 -13.17
CA ASN A 102 14.13 -6.02 -12.18
C ASN A 102 13.67 -5.80 -10.73
N GLU A 103 12.76 -4.85 -10.47
CA GLU A 103 12.25 -4.56 -9.12
C GLU A 103 10.86 -5.12 -8.94
N TRP A 104 10.75 -5.98 -7.92
CA TRP A 104 9.55 -6.77 -7.67
C TRP A 104 9.52 -7.23 -6.22
N THR A 105 8.33 -7.69 -5.79
CA THR A 105 8.15 -8.32 -4.49
C THR A 105 7.18 -9.49 -4.57
N ARG A 106 7.18 -10.36 -3.56
CA ARG A 106 6.15 -11.38 -3.43
C ARG A 106 4.86 -10.79 -2.87
N VAL A 107 3.74 -11.25 -3.41
CA VAL A 107 2.40 -10.93 -2.91
C VAL A 107 1.69 -12.22 -2.55
N ASP A 108 0.81 -12.17 -1.55
CA ASP A 108 0.01 -13.33 -1.13
C ASP A 108 -1.21 -13.52 -2.03
N VAL A 109 -1.73 -12.42 -2.57
CA VAL A 109 -2.87 -12.36 -3.50
C VAL A 109 -2.83 -11.03 -4.25
N SER A 110 -3.36 -11.00 -5.46
CA SER A 110 -3.62 -9.75 -6.18
C SER A 110 -5.11 -9.57 -6.46
N VAL A 111 -5.52 -8.31 -6.59
CA VAL A 111 -6.86 -7.93 -7.09
C VAL A 111 -6.68 -7.30 -8.46
N ASP A 112 -7.28 -7.90 -9.48
CA ASP A 112 -7.28 -7.33 -10.83
C ASP A 112 -8.25 -6.13 -10.93
N ARG A 113 -8.21 -5.41 -12.05
CA ARG A 113 -9.08 -4.24 -12.28
C ARG A 113 -10.57 -4.55 -12.31
N PHE A 114 -10.95 -5.83 -12.37
CA PHE A 114 -12.34 -6.28 -12.37
C PHE A 114 -12.79 -6.76 -10.99
N GLY A 115 -11.94 -6.67 -9.97
CA GLY A 115 -12.22 -7.12 -8.60
C GLY A 115 -12.04 -8.63 -8.41
N MET A 116 -11.42 -9.31 -9.39
CA MET A 116 -11.15 -10.74 -9.30
C MET A 116 -9.86 -10.98 -8.54
N LEU A 117 -9.91 -11.92 -7.60
CA LEU A 117 -8.72 -12.39 -6.90
C LEU A 117 -7.92 -13.32 -7.80
N THR A 118 -6.61 -13.10 -7.85
CA THR A 118 -5.67 -14.00 -8.51
C THR A 118 -4.46 -14.29 -7.62
N GLY A 119 -3.89 -15.49 -7.77
CA GLY A 119 -2.57 -15.84 -7.23
C GLY A 119 -1.42 -15.42 -8.15
N SER A 120 -1.70 -14.71 -9.24
CA SER A 120 -0.70 -14.12 -10.13
C SER A 120 -0.48 -12.65 -9.81
N GLY A 121 0.58 -12.08 -10.39
CA GLY A 121 0.77 -10.64 -10.44
C GLY A 121 -0.30 -9.91 -11.24
N VAL A 122 -0.34 -8.60 -11.11
CA VAL A 122 -1.07 -7.71 -12.00
C VAL A 122 -0.15 -6.59 -12.50
N ASP A 123 -0.38 -6.13 -13.72
CA ASP A 123 0.30 -4.96 -14.26
C ASP A 123 -0.28 -3.65 -13.70
N LYS A 124 0.31 -2.51 -14.07
CA LYS A 124 -0.18 -1.18 -13.64
C LYS A 124 -1.63 -0.89 -14.06
N ASN A 125 -2.16 -1.58 -15.06
CA ASN A 125 -3.52 -1.40 -15.54
C ASN A 125 -4.50 -2.33 -14.80
N GLY A 126 -4.01 -3.14 -13.85
CA GLY A 126 -4.75 -4.17 -13.14
C GLY A 126 -5.08 -5.37 -14.02
N ILE A 127 -4.26 -5.68 -15.03
CA ILE A 127 -4.37 -6.90 -15.84
C ILE A 127 -3.50 -7.98 -15.24
N GLU A 128 -4.05 -9.18 -15.07
CA GLU A 128 -3.31 -10.34 -14.61
C GLU A 128 -2.08 -10.63 -15.49
N GLU A 129 -0.92 -10.83 -14.85
CA GLU A 129 0.32 -11.27 -15.49
C GLU A 129 0.52 -12.79 -15.35
N PHE A 130 1.45 -13.35 -16.13
CA PHE A 130 1.73 -14.80 -16.10
C PHE A 130 2.53 -15.25 -14.87
N GLU A 131 3.22 -14.32 -14.20
CA GLU A 131 4.08 -14.65 -13.06
C GLU A 131 3.25 -14.82 -11.78
N SER A 132 3.41 -15.96 -11.12
CA SER A 132 2.69 -16.26 -9.88
C SER A 132 3.26 -15.49 -8.68
N ASN A 133 2.37 -14.94 -7.84
CA ASN A 133 2.66 -14.30 -6.55
C ASN A 133 3.74 -13.21 -6.62
N ARG A 134 3.84 -12.49 -7.74
CA ARG A 134 4.87 -11.48 -7.96
C ARG A 134 4.26 -10.21 -8.53
N ILE A 135 4.66 -9.06 -8.01
CA ILE A 135 4.29 -7.77 -8.58
C ILE A 135 5.55 -6.96 -8.87
N ASN A 136 5.58 -6.29 -10.01
CA ASN A 136 6.70 -5.43 -10.42
C ASN A 136 6.39 -3.98 -10.03
N GLY A 137 7.36 -3.30 -9.43
CA GLY A 137 7.20 -1.91 -9.00
C GLY A 137 8.50 -1.33 -8.46
N ASP A 138 8.59 -0.01 -8.47
CA ASP A 138 9.77 0.78 -8.05
C ASP A 138 9.82 1.06 -6.54
N THR A 139 8.75 0.78 -5.80
CA THR A 139 8.71 1.00 -4.34
C THR A 139 8.32 -0.29 -3.58
N VAL A 140 8.42 -1.45 -4.22
CA VAL A 140 7.93 -2.72 -3.64
C VAL A 140 9.06 -3.63 -3.14
N TYR A 141 10.29 -3.42 -3.59
CA TYR A 141 11.45 -4.30 -3.35
C TYR A 141 11.72 -4.56 -1.87
N SER A 142 11.55 -3.54 -1.02
CA SER A 142 11.79 -3.61 0.41
C SER A 142 10.70 -4.37 1.18
N LEU A 143 9.53 -4.63 0.59
CA LEU A 143 8.44 -5.36 1.26
C LEU A 143 8.86 -6.79 1.64
N ASP A 144 9.63 -7.47 0.77
CA ASP A 144 10.14 -8.83 0.98
C ASP A 144 11.13 -8.94 2.16
N GLN A 145 11.65 -7.80 2.65
CA GLN A 145 12.59 -7.72 3.78
C GLN A 145 11.87 -7.47 5.11
N LEU A 146 10.56 -7.23 5.07
CA LEU A 146 9.75 -6.86 6.22
C LEU A 146 8.87 -8.03 6.64
N ASN A 147 8.64 -8.17 7.94
CA ASN A 147 7.72 -9.17 8.48
C ASN A 147 6.28 -8.64 8.39
N ILE A 148 5.70 -8.66 7.20
CA ILE A 148 4.35 -8.17 6.91
C ILE A 148 3.38 -9.36 6.90
N PRO A 149 2.24 -9.31 7.62
CA PRO A 149 1.32 -10.45 7.71
C PRO A 149 0.66 -10.85 6.39
N ILE A 150 0.39 -9.86 5.54
CA ILE A 150 -0.22 -10.05 4.22
C ILE A 150 0.16 -8.89 3.29
N ILE A 151 0.51 -9.22 2.05
CA ILE A 151 0.81 -8.28 0.97
C ILE A 151 -0.20 -8.51 -0.15
N VAL A 152 -0.99 -7.49 -0.48
CA VAL A 152 -1.98 -7.53 -1.56
C VAL A 152 -1.47 -6.71 -2.75
N GLY A 153 -1.38 -7.34 -3.92
CA GLY A 153 -1.00 -6.70 -5.17
C GLY A 153 -2.18 -6.05 -5.89
N ILE A 154 -2.02 -4.82 -6.39
CA ILE A 154 -3.00 -4.15 -7.25
C ILE A 154 -2.33 -3.32 -8.36
N GLY A 155 -3.10 -2.92 -9.37
CA GLY A 155 -2.65 -1.93 -10.35
C GLY A 155 -2.60 -0.50 -9.79
N ASP A 156 -2.40 0.46 -10.70
CA ASP A 156 -2.21 1.90 -10.40
C ASP A 156 -3.46 2.51 -9.71
N ILE A 157 -3.29 2.91 -8.44
CA ILE A 157 -4.39 3.27 -7.52
C ILE A 157 -5.21 4.42 -8.09
N GLY A 158 -6.54 4.28 -8.07
CA GLY A 158 -7.44 5.35 -8.53
C GLY A 158 -7.47 5.54 -10.04
N LYS A 159 -6.71 4.75 -10.82
CA LYS A 159 -6.57 4.93 -12.27
C LYS A 159 -7.09 3.76 -13.08
N MET A 160 -6.62 2.53 -12.84
CA MET A 160 -6.88 1.26 -13.57
C MET A 160 -7.99 1.27 -14.65
N GLY A 161 -7.86 2.07 -15.73
CA GLY A 161 -8.90 2.26 -16.75
C GLY A 161 -10.26 2.79 -16.25
N ARG A 162 -10.29 3.60 -15.19
CA ARG A 162 -11.47 4.09 -14.43
C ARG A 162 -12.22 3.04 -13.60
N TYR A 163 -11.72 1.80 -13.55
CA TYR A 163 -12.36 0.77 -12.72
C TYR A 163 -12.14 0.98 -11.22
N ASP A 164 -11.15 1.78 -10.84
CA ASP A 164 -10.83 2.09 -9.44
C ASP A 164 -10.91 3.59 -9.11
N ASP A 165 -11.51 4.41 -9.98
CA ASP A 165 -11.57 5.85 -9.73
C ASP A 165 -12.54 6.20 -8.59
N LEU A 166 -12.45 7.46 -8.13
CA LEU A 166 -13.30 7.96 -7.05
C LEU A 166 -14.79 7.98 -7.40
N GLU A 167 -15.15 8.13 -8.68
CA GLU A 167 -16.55 8.15 -9.11
C GLU A 167 -17.17 6.74 -9.01
N ALA A 168 -16.38 5.72 -9.27
CA ALA A 168 -16.71 4.31 -9.04
C ALA A 168 -16.64 3.90 -7.55
N GLY A 169 -16.08 4.74 -6.68
CA GLY A 169 -15.91 4.47 -5.25
C GLY A 169 -14.67 3.65 -4.90
N CYS A 170 -13.69 3.57 -5.81
CA CYS A 170 -12.42 2.85 -5.64
C CYS A 170 -12.56 1.38 -5.21
N PRO A 171 -13.36 0.56 -5.93
CA PRO A 171 -13.70 -0.80 -5.49
C PRO A 171 -12.49 -1.75 -5.40
N ILE A 172 -11.42 -1.53 -6.18
CA ILE A 172 -10.26 -2.42 -6.21
C ILE A 172 -9.38 -2.15 -4.99
N THR A 173 -9.08 -0.87 -4.75
CA THR A 173 -8.35 -0.45 -3.56
C THR A 173 -9.15 -0.77 -2.30
N GLU A 174 -10.48 -0.61 -2.32
CA GLU A 174 -11.36 -1.01 -1.22
C GLU A 174 -11.21 -2.50 -0.89
N GLN A 175 -11.31 -3.36 -1.90
CA GLN A 175 -11.21 -4.80 -1.74
C GLN A 175 -9.84 -5.22 -1.20
N ALA A 176 -8.76 -4.61 -1.68
CA ALA A 176 -7.41 -4.85 -1.15
C ALA A 176 -7.30 -4.50 0.35
N VAL A 177 -7.87 -3.37 0.76
CA VAL A 177 -7.92 -2.97 2.18
C VAL A 177 -8.75 -3.94 3.01
N GLN A 178 -9.93 -4.36 2.53
CA GLN A 178 -10.78 -5.33 3.22
C GLN A 178 -10.03 -6.65 3.48
N ILE A 179 -9.34 -7.18 2.47
CA ILE A 179 -8.51 -8.39 2.60
C ILE A 179 -7.47 -8.23 3.70
N ILE A 180 -6.74 -7.10 3.73
CA ILE A 180 -5.74 -6.82 4.75
C ILE A 180 -6.37 -6.80 6.15
N LEU A 181 -7.50 -6.11 6.32
CA LEU A 181 -8.18 -6.01 7.62
C LEU A 181 -8.71 -7.37 8.10
N GLU A 182 -9.30 -8.15 7.21
CA GLU A 182 -9.81 -9.50 7.52
C GLU A 182 -8.67 -10.47 7.88
N ARG A 183 -7.56 -10.45 7.15
CA ARG A 183 -6.46 -11.41 7.31
C ARG A 183 -5.46 -11.04 8.41
N SER A 184 -5.39 -9.78 8.79
CA SER A 184 -4.52 -9.30 9.87
C SER A 184 -5.09 -9.55 11.28
N GLY A 185 -6.31 -10.07 11.40
CA GLY A 185 -7.01 -10.21 12.68
C GLY A 185 -7.47 -8.88 13.26
N PHE A 186 -7.59 -7.83 12.44
CA PHE A 186 -7.97 -6.48 12.89
C PHE A 186 -9.32 -6.45 13.63
N TYR A 187 -10.23 -7.34 13.26
CA TYR A 187 -11.58 -7.47 13.82
C TYR A 187 -11.69 -8.53 14.94
N ASP A 188 -10.62 -9.24 15.29
CA ASP A 188 -10.66 -10.33 16.27
C ASP A 188 -10.64 -9.83 17.75
N ILE A 189 -11.03 -8.57 17.97
CA ILE A 189 -10.88 -7.83 19.24
C ILE A 189 -12.21 -7.69 19.96
#